data_AF-A0A4Q3T6D6-F1
#
_entry.id   AF-A0A4Q3T6D6-F1
#
_cell.length_a   1.000
_cell.length_b   1.000
_cell.length_c   1.000
_cell.angle_alpha   90.00
_cell.angle_beta   90.00
_cell.angle_gamma   90.00
#
_symmetry.space_group_name_H-M   'P 1'
#
loop_
_entity.id
_entity.type
_entity.pdbx_description
1 polymer ?
#
loop_
_entity_poly.entity_id
_entity_poly.type
_entity_poly.pdbx_seq_one_letter_code
_entity_poly.pdbx_strand_id
1 'polypeptide(L)' 'MMRLVLVSAAALLLAACGDKPQTAAGVKSDVAPFDSVTGAGSSYVVPGWKAGDKTAWEQQLKSRLQNGQNEYNRVK' A
#
# COMPACT_ATOMS: atom_id res chain seq x y z
N MET A 1 -49.10 5.37 4.72
CA MET A 1 -47.98 4.95 5.59
C MET A 1 -47.13 3.85 4.95
N MET A 2 -47.61 2.61 4.81
CA MET A 2 -46.82 1.46 4.26
C MET A 2 -46.18 1.72 2.87
N ARG A 3 -46.91 2.36 1.95
CA ARG A 3 -46.41 2.68 0.60
C ARG A 3 -45.25 3.68 0.62
N LEU A 4 -45.29 4.66 1.52
CA LEU A 4 -44.23 5.65 1.69
C LEU A 4 -42.95 4.98 2.20
N VAL A 5 -43.08 4.06 3.18
CA VAL A 5 -41.95 3.29 3.73
C VAL A 5 -41.27 2.45 2.65
N LEU A 6 -42.04 1.77 1.80
CA LEU A 6 -41.50 0.94 0.72
C LEU A 6 -40.76 1.77 -0.34
N VAL A 7 -41.30 2.94 -0.72
CA VAL A 7 -40.64 3.83 -1.69
C VAL A 7 -39.33 4.41 -1.12
N SER A 8 -39.33 4.83 0.15
CA SER A 8 -38.10 5.31 0.80
C SER A 8 -37.03 4.23 0.93
N ALA A 9 -37.42 2.98 1.23
CA ALA A 9 -36.49 1.86 1.33
C ALA A 9 -35.87 1.52 -0.05
N ALA A 10 -36.66 1.54 -1.11
CA ALA A 10 -36.18 1.31 -2.47
C ALA A 10 -35.18 2.39 -2.92
N ALA A 11 -35.43 3.67 -2.59
CA ALA A 11 -34.53 4.77 -2.92
C ALA A 11 -33.16 4.64 -2.23
N LEU A 12 -33.13 4.18 -0.97
CA LEU A 12 -31.88 3.97 -0.22
C LEU A 12 -31.05 2.81 -0.79
N LEU A 13 -31.68 1.74 -1.26
CA LEU A 13 -30.98 0.61 -1.89
C LEU A 13 -30.31 0.99 -3.22
N LEU A 14 -30.91 1.91 -3.99
CA LEU A 14 -30.34 2.40 -5.25
C LEU A 14 -29.16 3.37 -5.03
N ALA A 15 -29.09 4.03 -3.87
CA ALA A 15 -27.98 4.92 -3.53
C ALA A 15 -26.66 4.18 -3.23
N ALA A 16 -26.70 2.86 -3.02
CA ALA A 16 -25.52 2.03 -2.73
C ALA A 16 -24.57 1.84 -3.93
N CYS A 17 -24.98 2.21 -5.15
CA CYS A 17 -24.13 2.17 -6.35
C CYS A 17 -23.58 3.56 -6.74
N GLY A 18 -23.79 4.58 -5.90
CA GLY A 18 -23.40 5.97 -6.15
C GLY A 18 -21.99 6.31 -5.70
N ASP A 19 -21.10 5.33 -5.52
CA ASP A 19 -19.71 5.61 -5.17
C ASP A 19 -19.09 6.55 -6.20
N LYS A 20 -18.37 7.55 -5.72
CA LYS A 20 -17.60 8.43 -6.59
C LYS A 20 -16.70 7.53 -7.45
N PRO A 21 -16.65 7.72 -8.79
CA PRO A 21 -15.74 6.98 -9.62
C PRO A 21 -14.34 7.01 -9.00
N GLN A 22 -13.76 5.84 -8.72
CA GLN A 22 -12.34 5.71 -8.40
C GLN A 22 -11.54 5.94 -9.68
N THR A 23 -11.70 7.12 -10.27
CA THR A 23 -10.83 7.59 -11.33
C THR A 23 -9.48 7.86 -10.69
N ALA A 24 -8.40 7.53 -11.40
CA ALA A 24 -7.04 7.84 -11.00
C ALA A 24 -6.72 9.36 -11.01
N ALA A 25 -7.72 10.21 -10.76
CA ALA A 25 -7.55 11.64 -10.61
C ALA A 25 -6.96 11.91 -9.23
N GLY A 26 -5.70 12.34 -9.19
CA GLY A 26 -4.97 12.63 -7.95
C GLY A 26 -4.01 11.54 -7.49
N VAL A 27 -3.54 10.67 -8.39
CA VAL A 27 -2.39 9.80 -8.11
C VAL A 27 -1.25 10.68 -7.63
N LYS A 28 -0.93 10.61 -6.33
CA LYS A 28 0.34 11.13 -5.84
C LYS A 28 1.42 10.40 -6.64
N SER A 29 2.32 11.15 -7.26
CA SER A 29 3.50 10.54 -7.86
C SER A 29 4.20 9.71 -6.79
N ASP A 30 4.46 8.44 -7.10
CA ASP A 30 5.25 7.59 -6.22
C ASP A 30 6.62 8.24 -6.04
N VAL A 31 7.06 8.32 -4.79
CA VAL A 31 8.44 8.70 -4.46
C VAL A 31 9.33 7.47 -4.60
N ALA A 32 10.64 7.68 -4.81
CA ALA A 32 11.53 6.55 -4.89
C ALA A 32 11.49 5.76 -3.57
N PRO A 33 11.52 4.41 -3.60
CA PRO A 33 11.36 3.60 -2.38
C PRO A 33 12.42 3.89 -1.30
N PHE A 34 13.61 4.33 -1.71
CA PHE A 34 14.69 4.71 -0.80
C PHE A 34 14.50 6.12 -0.21
N ASP A 35 13.67 6.98 -0.79
CA ASP A 35 13.46 8.36 -0.35
C ASP A 35 12.47 8.47 0.81
N SER A 36 11.68 7.44 1.06
CA SER A 36 10.58 7.50 2.02
C SER A 36 10.82 6.68 3.28
N VAL A 37 10.61 7.30 4.44
CA VAL A 37 10.23 6.61 5.68
C VAL A 37 8.71 6.56 5.68
N THR A 38 8.08 5.70 4.88
CA THR A 38 6.62 5.70 4.77
C THR A 38 5.97 5.24 6.09
N GLY A 39 5.39 6.19 6.83
CA GLY A 39 4.48 5.98 7.95
C GLY A 39 4.98 6.50 9.31
N ALA A 40 4.03 6.85 10.20
CA ALA A 40 4.27 7.26 11.58
C ALA A 40 5.15 6.25 12.32
N GLY A 41 6.46 6.50 12.37
CA GLY A 41 7.44 5.62 13.02
C GLY A 41 7.58 4.26 12.35
N SER A 42 8.17 4.22 11.16
CA SER A 42 8.45 2.99 10.40
C SER A 42 9.21 1.93 11.23
N SER A 43 8.48 1.14 11.99
CA SER A 43 9.01 0.10 12.87
C SER A 43 9.64 -1.05 12.09
N TYR A 44 9.54 -1.00 10.76
CA TYR A 44 10.02 -2.00 9.82
C TYR A 44 11.33 -1.61 9.11
N VAL A 45 11.90 -0.46 9.45
CA VAL A 45 13.21 -0.03 8.96
C VAL A 45 14.30 -0.68 9.79
N VAL A 46 15.34 -1.18 9.11
CA VAL A 46 16.52 -1.75 9.77
C VAL A 46 17.23 -0.65 10.57
N PRO A 47 17.67 -0.91 11.82
CA PRO A 47 18.40 0.07 12.61
C PRO A 47 19.59 0.68 11.85
N GLY A 48 19.70 2.01 11.90
CA GLY A 48 20.81 2.74 11.27
C GLY A 48 20.66 3.06 9.78
N TRP A 49 19.62 2.56 9.10
CA TRP A 49 19.32 2.98 7.73
C TRP A 49 18.78 4.42 7.68
N LYS A 50 19.12 5.14 6.61
CA LYS A 50 18.76 6.55 6.39
C LYS A 50 17.96 6.71 5.10
N ALA A 51 16.90 7.52 5.15
CA ALA A 51 16.16 7.89 3.95
C ALA A 51 17.06 8.63 2.95
N GLY A 52 16.87 8.35 1.66
CA GLY A 52 17.69 8.84 0.56
C GLY A 52 18.93 7.98 0.27
N ASP A 53 19.33 7.06 1.16
CA ASP A 53 20.49 6.19 0.92
C ASP A 53 20.13 5.00 0.01
N LYS A 54 20.13 5.28 -1.29
CA LYS A 54 19.87 4.30 -2.35
C LYS A 54 20.84 3.12 -2.30
N THR A 55 22.14 3.38 -2.11
CA THR A 55 23.15 2.32 -2.12
C THR A 55 22.93 1.35 -0.96
N ALA A 56 22.74 1.86 0.26
CA ALA A 56 22.45 1.01 1.41
C ALA A 56 21.13 0.24 1.22
N TRP A 57 20.11 0.87 0.64
CA TRP A 57 18.83 0.23 0.33
C TRP A 57 18.98 -0.95 -0.66
N GLU A 58 19.70 -0.75 -1.76
CA GLU A 58 19.96 -1.80 -2.76
C GLU A 58 20.76 -2.98 -2.17
N GLN A 59 21.76 -2.70 -1.33
CA GLN A 59 22.55 -3.75 -0.66
C GLN A 59 21.69 -4.58 0.31
N GLN A 60 20.79 -3.94 1.06
CA GLN A 60 19.87 -4.65 1.95
C GLN A 60 18.92 -5.57 1.15
N LEU A 61 18.42 -5.12 0.00
CA LEU A 61 17.60 -5.97 -0.87
C LEU A 61 18.38 -7.16 -1.42
N LYS A 62 19.60 -6.92 -1.91
CA LYS A 62 20.47 -7.98 -2.40
C LYS A 62 20.72 -9.04 -1.33
N SER A 63 21.07 -8.62 -0.11
CA SER A 63 21.31 -9.53 1.02
C SER A 63 20.06 -10.34 1.37
N ARG A 64 18.88 -9.72 1.43
CA ARG A 64 17.61 -10.41 1.69
C ARG A 64 17.31 -11.47 0.63
N LEU A 65 17.51 -11.15 -0.64
CA LEU A 65 17.30 -12.10 -1.73
C LEU A 65 18.27 -13.27 -1.63
N GLN A 66 19.57 -13.00 -1.47
CA GLN A 66 20.59 -14.04 -1.48
C GLN A 66 20.54 -14.96 -0.25
N ASN A 67 20.33 -14.39 0.93
CA ASN A 67 20.49 -15.13 2.19
C ASN A 67 19.16 -15.57 2.81
N GLY A 68 18.04 -14.94 2.41
CA GLY A 68 16.75 -15.14 3.03
C GLY A 68 15.73 -15.78 2.09
N GLN A 69 15.49 -15.19 0.93
CA GLN A 69 14.32 -15.50 0.10
C GLN A 69 14.62 -16.39 -1.10
N ASN A 70 15.87 -16.80 -1.29
CA ASN A 70 16.24 -17.70 -2.38
C ASN A 70 16.42 -19.12 -1.87
N GLU A 71 15.42 -19.97 -2.07
CA GLU A 71 15.45 -21.38 -1.66
C GLU A 71 16.53 -22.17 -2.41
N TYR A 72 16.90 -21.78 -3.63
CA TYR A 72 17.98 -22.44 -4.38
C TYR A 72 19.33 -22.34 -3.65
N ASN A 73 19.54 -21.28 -2.85
CA ASN A 73 20.76 -21.13 -2.05
C ASN A 73 20.76 -21.99 -0.77
N ARG A 74 19.62 -22.62 -0.42
CA ARG A 74 19.47 -23.46 0.77
C ARG A 74 19.66 -24.95 0.49
N VAL A 75 19.57 -25.36 -0.78
CA VAL A 75 19.79 -26.74 -1.20
C VAL A 75 21.28 -26.89 -1.48
N LYS A 76 22.02 -27.39 -0.50
CA LYS A 76 23.42 -27.81 -0.64
C LYS A 76 23.52 -29.31 -0.41
#